data_AF-A0A327HK73-F1
#
_entry.id   AF-A0A327HK73-F1
#
_cell.length_a   1.000
_cell.length_b   1.000
_cell.length_c   1.000
_cell.angle_alpha   90.00
_cell.angle_beta   90.00
_cell.angle_gamma   90.00
#
_symmetry.space_group_name_H-M   'P 1'
#
loop_
_entity.id
_entity.type
_entity.pdbx_description
1 polymer ?
#
loop_
_entity_poly.entity_id
_entity_poly.type
_entity_poly.pdbx_seq_one_letter_code
_entity_poly.pdbx_strand_id
1 'polypeptide(L)'
;MDWEVVRLDGPGPRMLFPMAWSLLPLVGGCLLIYQDRGLIVPAMLASGIMISLIAVWIGSTMAPGRVDFIVLLISPFAAFSLFFQPPEIIQVIIAISVWTVNYRTASMLSSVSGKAYRIDWDPKKPIPHVDGAKYFHRKWAARPLFRIENNIVRGIRVDDRIMLESDFPINFISEGE
;
A
#
# COMPACT_ATOMS: atom_id res chain seq x y z
N MET A 1 -24.24 -15.56 -10.54
CA MET A 1 -22.79 -15.74 -10.79
C MET A 1 -22.18 -15.17 -9.52
N ASP A 2 -21.78 -16.04 -8.61
CA ASP A 2 -21.73 -15.69 -7.19
C ASP A 2 -20.28 -15.56 -6.75
N TRP A 3 -20.00 -14.53 -5.96
CA TRP A 3 -18.67 -14.26 -5.45
C TRP A 3 -18.32 -15.24 -4.32
N GLU A 4 -17.26 -16.03 -4.50
CA GLU A 4 -16.66 -16.86 -3.47
C GLU A 4 -15.84 -15.99 -2.51
N VAL A 5 -16.10 -16.10 -1.21
CA VAL A 5 -15.30 -15.42 -0.18
C VAL A 5 -14.04 -16.23 0.08
N VAL A 6 -12.89 -15.71 -0.34
CA VAL A 6 -11.59 -16.31 -0.09
C VAL A 6 -10.88 -15.53 1.01
N ARG A 7 -10.42 -16.26 2.04
CA ARG A 7 -9.51 -15.70 3.04
C ARG A 7 -8.10 -15.68 2.46
N LEU A 8 -7.60 -14.48 2.16
CA LEU A 8 -6.19 -14.23 1.95
C LEU A 8 -5.49 -14.08 3.30
N ASP A 9 -4.22 -14.50 3.37
CA ASP A 9 -3.34 -14.06 4.44
C ASP A 9 -3.11 -12.55 4.25
N GLY A 10 -3.85 -11.74 5.01
CA GLY A 10 -3.65 -10.31 5.03
C GLY A 10 -2.26 -9.97 5.56
N PRO A 11 -1.75 -8.74 5.32
CA PRO A 11 -0.44 -8.32 5.82
C PRO A 11 -0.26 -8.49 7.33
N GLY A 12 -1.38 -8.41 8.07
CA GLY A 12 -1.47 -8.70 9.48
C GLY A 12 -0.65 -7.76 10.36
N PRO A 13 -0.63 -7.98 11.68
CA PRO A 13 0.15 -7.17 12.61
C PRO A 13 1.67 -7.38 12.46
N ARG A 14 2.11 -8.46 11.82
CA ARG A 14 3.55 -8.77 11.65
C ARG A 14 4.29 -7.72 10.84
N MET A 15 3.65 -7.08 9.87
CA MET A 15 4.29 -5.98 9.12
C MET A 15 4.41 -4.67 9.93
N LEU A 16 3.74 -4.55 11.08
CA LEU A 16 3.95 -3.41 11.99
C LEU A 16 5.24 -3.54 12.79
N PHE A 17 5.91 -4.70 12.74
CA PHE A 17 7.15 -4.92 13.48
C PHE A 17 8.27 -3.97 13.01
N PRO A 18 8.64 -3.87 11.72
CA PRO A 18 9.57 -2.84 11.26
C PRO A 18 9.12 -1.42 11.60
N MET A 19 7.80 -1.15 11.58
CA MET A 19 7.24 0.15 11.95
C MET A 19 7.60 0.52 13.40
N ALA A 20 7.47 -0.41 14.35
CA ALA A 20 7.86 -0.17 15.74
C ALA A 20 9.37 0.05 15.89
N TRP A 21 10.19 -0.77 15.21
CA TRP A 21 11.65 -0.65 15.26
C TRP A 21 12.18 0.65 14.66
N SER A 22 11.46 1.24 13.69
CA SER A 22 11.81 2.53 13.11
C SER A 22 11.82 3.69 14.11
N LEU A 23 11.13 3.56 15.25
CA LEU A 23 11.10 4.58 16.29
C LEU A 23 12.45 4.72 17.00
N LEU A 24 13.23 3.65 17.14
CA LEU A 24 14.53 3.71 17.82
C LEU A 24 15.48 4.72 17.17
N PRO A 25 15.77 4.63 15.85
CA PRO A 25 16.64 5.62 15.23
C PRO A 25 15.99 7.00 15.10
N LEU A 26 14.65 7.11 14.99
CA LEU A 26 13.98 8.41 15.01
C LEU A 26 14.16 9.13 16.34
N VAL A 27 13.89 8.44 17.44
CA VAL A 27 14.05 9.00 18.79
C VAL A 27 15.52 9.30 19.06
N GLY A 28 16.44 8.42 18.66
CA GLY A 28 17.88 8.66 18.74
C GLY A 28 18.32 9.92 18.00
N GLY A 29 17.87 10.10 16.75
CA GLY A 29 18.15 11.30 15.97
C GLY A 29 17.60 12.58 16.61
N CYS A 30 16.37 12.53 17.14
CA CYS A 30 15.76 13.67 17.84
C CYS A 30 16.51 14.03 19.14
N LEU A 31 17.02 13.05 19.89
CA LEU A 31 17.77 13.31 21.14
C LEU A 31 19.14 13.92 20.86
N LEU A 32 19.79 13.51 19.76
CA LEU A 32 21.12 13.97 19.39
C LEU A 32 21.13 15.32 18.66
N ILE A 33 19.96 15.90 18.39
CA ILE A 33 19.83 17.05 17.48
C ILE A 33 20.57 18.31 17.92
N TYR A 34 20.78 18.48 19.23
CA TYR A 34 21.53 19.59 19.80
C TYR A 34 23.00 19.23 20.12
N GLN A 35 23.37 17.96 20.00
CA GLN A 35 24.68 17.44 20.38
C GLN A 35 25.58 17.21 19.17
N ASP A 36 25.01 16.90 18.00
CA ASP A 36 25.75 16.66 16.77
C ASP A 36 25.38 17.65 15.66
N ARG A 37 26.39 18.30 15.06
CA ARG A 37 26.24 19.10 13.83
C ARG A 37 26.69 18.33 12.58
N GLY A 38 27.09 17.08 12.75
CA GLY A 38 27.54 16.19 11.69
C GLY A 38 26.39 15.51 10.95
N LEU A 39 26.68 14.33 10.43
CA LEU A 39 25.75 13.53 9.64
C LEU A 39 25.03 12.46 10.47
N ILE A 40 25.30 12.35 11.78
CA ILE A 40 24.73 11.28 12.60
C ILE A 40 23.23 11.50 12.77
N VAL A 41 22.82 12.73 13.09
CA VAL A 41 21.39 13.07 13.22
C VAL A 41 20.62 12.82 11.93
N PRO A 42 21.02 13.36 10.76
CA PRO A 42 20.41 13.02 9.48
C PRO A 42 20.38 11.53 9.19
N ALA A 43 21.47 10.80 9.45
CA ALA A 43 21.55 9.37 9.18
C ALA A 43 20.59 8.56 10.07
N MET A 44 20.48 8.90 11.36
CA MET A 44 19.53 8.27 12.26
C MET A 44 18.09 8.55 11.83
N LEU A 45 17.73 9.81 11.59
CA LEU A 45 16.38 10.17 11.12
C LEU A 45 16.04 9.50 9.77
N ALA A 46 16.97 9.50 8.81
CA ALA A 46 16.81 8.83 7.53
C ALA A 46 16.64 7.31 7.68
N SER A 47 17.44 6.67 8.54
CA SER A 47 17.31 5.22 8.78
C SER A 47 15.96 4.86 9.39
N GLY A 48 15.42 5.69 10.29
CA GLY A 48 14.06 5.52 10.81
C GLY A 48 12.99 5.64 9.72
N ILE A 49 13.09 6.66 8.84
CA ILE A 49 12.21 6.77 7.67
C ILE A 49 12.28 5.50 6.82
N MET A 50 13.50 5.03 6.49
CA MET A 50 13.67 3.86 5.61
C MET A 50 13.18 2.56 6.26
N ILE A 51 13.39 2.35 7.56
CA ILE A 51 12.87 1.18 8.27
C ILE A 51 11.33 1.21 8.31
N SER A 52 10.73 2.38 8.50
CA SER A 52 9.27 2.52 8.44
C SER A 52 8.71 2.24 7.03
N LEU A 53 9.46 2.59 5.98
CA LEU A 53 9.10 2.26 4.60
C LEU A 53 9.11 0.74 4.37
N ILE A 54 10.01 -0.02 5.00
CA ILE A 54 10.03 -1.49 4.87
C ILE A 54 8.72 -2.12 5.35
N ALA A 55 8.11 -1.59 6.41
CA ALA A 55 6.79 -2.06 6.87
C ALA A 55 5.72 -1.87 5.78
N VAL A 56 5.68 -0.68 5.18
CA VAL A 56 4.75 -0.36 4.09
C VAL A 56 5.03 -1.21 2.86
N TRP A 57 6.31 -1.44 2.54
CA TRP A 57 6.72 -2.28 1.42
C TRP A 57 6.19 -3.71 1.58
N ILE A 58 6.40 -4.34 2.74
CA ILE A 58 5.87 -5.68 3.04
C ILE A 58 4.34 -5.72 2.90
N GLY A 59 3.63 -4.72 3.44
CA GLY A 59 2.18 -4.67 3.30
C GLY A 59 1.72 -4.47 1.86
N SER A 60 2.45 -3.66 1.09
CA SER A 60 2.13 -3.38 -0.32
C SER A 60 2.38 -4.58 -1.24
N THR A 61 3.38 -5.42 -0.94
CA THR A 61 3.62 -6.65 -1.70
C THR A 61 2.59 -7.74 -1.38
N MET A 62 2.09 -7.78 -0.15
CA MET A 62 1.02 -8.69 0.26
C MET A 62 -0.37 -8.24 -0.21
N ALA A 63 -0.58 -6.93 -0.40
CA ALA A 63 -1.83 -6.35 -0.90
C ALA A 63 -1.58 -5.42 -2.11
N PRO A 64 -1.23 -5.98 -3.29
CA PRO A 64 -0.86 -5.19 -4.46
C PRO A 64 -1.99 -4.27 -4.92
N GLY A 65 -1.64 -3.07 -5.39
CA GLY A 65 -2.62 -2.08 -5.90
C GLY A 65 -3.42 -1.34 -4.82
N ARG A 66 -3.14 -1.56 -3.53
CA ARG A 66 -3.77 -0.85 -2.41
C ARG A 66 -3.03 0.42 -1.99
N VAL A 67 -1.79 0.60 -2.42
CA VAL A 67 -0.98 1.80 -2.16
C VAL A 67 -0.52 2.38 -3.48
N ASP A 68 -0.70 3.69 -3.64
CA ASP A 68 -0.18 4.41 -4.79
C ASP A 68 1.34 4.51 -4.73
N PHE A 69 2.00 4.32 -5.87
CA PHE A 69 3.46 4.38 -5.97
C PHE A 69 4.04 5.72 -5.50
N ILE A 70 3.30 6.82 -5.66
CA ILE A 70 3.69 8.16 -5.21
C ILE A 70 3.93 8.16 -3.69
N VAL A 71 3.10 7.45 -2.91
CA VAL A 71 3.23 7.40 -1.44
C VAL A 71 4.53 6.70 -1.04
N LEU A 72 4.90 5.62 -1.74
CA LEU A 72 6.15 4.90 -1.51
C LEU A 72 7.38 5.75 -1.83
N LEU A 73 7.25 6.69 -2.76
CA LEU A 73 8.33 7.55 -3.21
C LEU A 73 8.66 8.68 -2.23
N ILE A 74 7.72 9.07 -1.36
CA ILE A 74 7.94 10.15 -0.38
C ILE A 74 9.11 9.82 0.56
N SER A 75 9.21 8.57 1.01
CA SER A 75 10.20 8.16 2.02
C SER A 75 11.65 8.26 1.54
N PRO A 76 12.04 7.70 0.37
CA PRO A 76 13.41 7.85 -0.15
C PRO A 76 13.81 9.31 -0.39
N PHE A 77 12.91 10.12 -0.93
CA PHE A 77 13.19 11.54 -1.20
C PHE A 77 13.38 12.33 0.09
N ALA A 78 12.53 12.11 1.09
CA ALA A 78 12.68 12.73 2.39
C ALA A 78 13.97 12.29 3.09
N ALA A 79 14.25 10.98 3.11
CA ALA A 79 15.49 10.45 3.68
C ALA A 79 16.74 11.05 3.02
N PHE A 80 16.75 11.15 1.69
CA PHE A 80 17.83 11.79 0.94
C PHE A 80 17.94 13.29 1.24
N SER A 81 16.81 13.99 1.37
CA SER A 81 16.78 15.43 1.65
C SER A 81 17.43 15.79 2.99
N LEU A 82 17.37 14.90 3.99
CA LEU A 82 18.00 15.11 5.30
C LEU A 82 19.53 15.22 5.21
N PHE A 83 20.16 14.59 4.22
CA PHE A 83 21.61 14.66 4.01
C PHE A 83 22.09 16.03 3.48
N PHE A 84 21.18 16.90 3.03
CA PHE A 84 21.50 18.31 2.78
C PHE A 84 21.55 19.15 4.06
N GLN A 85 21.38 18.51 5.23
CA GLN A 85 21.46 19.13 6.56
C GLN A 85 20.58 20.39 6.66
N PRO A 86 19.25 20.28 6.40
CA PRO A 86 18.36 21.41 6.65
C PRO A 86 18.38 21.77 8.15
N PRO A 87 17.88 22.96 8.53
CA PRO A 87 17.75 23.34 9.93
C PRO A 87 17.14 22.23 10.79
N GLU A 88 17.61 22.09 12.02
CA GLU A 88 17.32 20.99 12.93
C GLU A 88 15.82 20.72 13.07
N ILE A 89 15.05 21.79 13.30
CA ILE A 89 13.59 21.69 13.44
C ILE A 89 12.94 21.17 12.16
N ILE A 90 13.48 21.51 11.00
CA ILE A 90 12.98 21.07 9.69
C ILE A 90 13.27 19.57 9.52
N GLN A 91 14.45 19.08 9.94
CA GLN A 91 14.76 17.65 9.90
C GLN A 91 13.74 16.83 10.70
N VAL A 92 13.39 17.28 11.92
CA VAL A 92 12.40 16.62 12.77
C VAL A 92 11.02 16.66 12.15
N ILE A 93 10.60 17.80 11.62
CA ILE A 93 9.29 17.93 10.96
C ILE A 93 9.19 16.97 9.77
N ILE A 94 10.23 16.91 8.93
CA ILE A 94 10.28 15.98 7.79
C ILE A 94 10.16 14.54 8.30
N ALA A 95 10.98 14.15 9.28
CA ALA A 95 11.02 12.79 9.79
C ALA A 95 9.69 12.34 10.40
N ILE A 96 9.08 13.15 11.26
CA ILE A 96 7.79 12.85 11.88
C ILE A 96 6.67 12.80 10.83
N SER A 97 6.64 13.74 9.89
CA SER A 97 5.60 13.79 8.85
C SER A 97 5.63 12.54 7.98
N VAL A 98 6.81 12.14 7.53
CA VAL A 98 6.99 10.97 6.65
C VAL A 98 6.71 9.68 7.42
N TRP A 99 7.20 9.57 8.65
CA TRP A 99 6.88 8.43 9.52
C TRP A 99 5.37 8.31 9.75
N THR A 100 4.67 9.43 9.95
CA THR A 100 3.20 9.42 10.11
C THR A 100 2.48 8.93 8.87
N VAL A 101 2.94 9.31 7.67
CA VAL A 101 2.40 8.79 6.41
C VAL A 101 2.62 7.28 6.30
N ASN A 102 3.83 6.80 6.62
CA ASN A 102 4.13 5.37 6.62
C ASN A 102 3.29 4.60 7.64
N TYR A 103 3.11 5.16 8.85
CA TYR A 103 2.29 4.56 9.91
C TYR A 103 0.84 4.42 9.47
N ARG A 104 0.24 5.49 8.94
CA ARG A 104 -1.15 5.46 8.46
C ARG A 104 -1.32 4.46 7.32
N THR A 105 -0.37 4.41 6.40
CA THR A 105 -0.40 3.48 5.26
C THR A 105 -0.26 2.03 5.73
N ALA A 106 0.69 1.74 6.61
CA ALA A 106 0.86 0.41 7.21
C ALA A 106 -0.37 0.03 8.05
N SER A 107 -0.90 0.93 8.86
CA SER A 107 -2.13 0.68 9.64
C SER A 107 -3.32 0.37 8.73
N MET A 108 -3.51 1.13 7.65
CA MET A 108 -4.54 0.86 6.65
C MET A 108 -4.36 -0.55 6.08
N LEU A 109 -3.16 -0.88 5.58
CA LEU A 109 -2.84 -2.21 5.05
C LEU A 109 -3.05 -3.33 6.08
N SER A 110 -2.83 -3.07 7.37
CA SER A 110 -2.99 -4.08 8.44
C SER A 110 -4.46 -4.37 8.72
N SER A 111 -5.30 -3.35 8.53
CA SER A 111 -6.75 -3.40 8.73
C SER A 111 -7.50 -3.94 7.52
N VAL A 112 -6.86 -3.97 6.33
CA VAL A 112 -7.38 -4.64 5.15
C VAL A 112 -7.41 -6.14 5.47
N SER A 113 -8.56 -6.57 5.98
CA SER A 113 -8.94 -7.96 6.14
C SER A 113 -8.57 -8.68 4.85
N GLY A 114 -7.81 -9.76 4.95
CA GLY A 114 -7.56 -10.67 3.84
C GLY A 114 -8.84 -11.45 3.50
N LYS A 115 -9.91 -10.75 3.14
CA LYS A 115 -11.10 -11.33 2.50
C LYS A 115 -11.12 -10.72 1.11
N ALA A 116 -10.86 -11.57 0.13
CA ALA A 116 -11.09 -11.24 -1.25
C ALA A 116 -12.35 -11.97 -1.70
N TYR A 117 -13.11 -11.33 -2.57
CA TYR A 117 -14.21 -11.94 -3.27
C TYR A 117 -13.65 -12.36 -4.62
N ARG A 118 -13.81 -13.63 -4.98
CA ARG A 118 -13.40 -14.18 -6.28
C ARG A 118 -14.58 -14.73 -7.04
N ILE A 119 -14.58 -14.56 -8.35
CA ILE A 119 -15.56 -15.16 -9.24
C ILE A 119 -14.85 -15.69 -10.48
N ASP A 120 -15.19 -16.90 -10.90
CA ASP A 120 -14.67 -17.45 -12.15
C ASP A 120 -15.12 -16.60 -13.34
N TRP A 121 -14.18 -16.37 -14.25
CA TRP A 121 -14.41 -15.54 -15.42
C TRP A 121 -13.91 -16.21 -16.68
N ASP A 122 -14.73 -16.19 -17.73
CA ASP A 122 -14.29 -16.59 -19.05
C ASP A 122 -13.49 -15.44 -19.70
N PRO A 123 -12.19 -15.60 -19.99
CA PRO A 123 -11.37 -14.55 -20.59
C PRO A 123 -11.86 -14.11 -21.97
N LYS A 124 -12.68 -14.92 -22.66
CA LYS A 124 -13.31 -14.55 -23.93
C LYS A 124 -14.49 -13.60 -23.75
N LYS A 125 -15.12 -13.58 -22.57
CA LYS A 125 -16.24 -12.69 -22.26
C LYS A 125 -15.73 -11.29 -21.90
N PRO A 126 -16.25 -10.22 -22.55
CA PRO A 126 -15.94 -8.86 -22.17
C PRO A 126 -16.50 -8.57 -20.77
N ILE A 127 -15.89 -7.63 -20.07
CA ILE A 127 -16.36 -7.23 -18.75
C ILE A 127 -17.62 -6.38 -18.91
N PRO A 128 -18.75 -6.78 -18.30
CA PRO A 128 -20.02 -6.09 -18.46
C PRO A 128 -19.97 -4.69 -17.87
N HIS A 129 -20.93 -3.86 -18.28
CA HIS A 129 -21.05 -2.52 -17.75
C HIS A 129 -21.51 -2.56 -16.28
N VAL A 130 -20.94 -1.67 -15.49
CA VAL A 130 -21.23 -1.46 -14.08
C VAL A 130 -21.28 0.04 -13.89
N ASP A 131 -22.41 0.51 -13.36
CA ASP A 131 -22.64 1.93 -13.16
C ASP A 131 -21.63 2.52 -12.19
N GLY A 132 -21.14 3.72 -12.51
CA GLY A 132 -20.11 4.41 -11.72
C GLY A 132 -18.70 3.80 -11.81
N ALA A 133 -18.50 2.72 -12.58
CA ALA A 133 -17.18 2.14 -12.74
C ALA A 133 -16.30 2.95 -13.70
N LYS A 134 -15.08 3.26 -13.26
CA LYS A 134 -14.01 3.77 -14.12
C LYS A 134 -13.22 2.58 -14.67
N TYR A 135 -13.33 2.33 -15.97
CA TYR A 135 -12.66 1.23 -16.64
C TYR A 135 -11.24 1.59 -17.06
N PHE A 136 -10.28 0.73 -16.73
CA PHE A 136 -8.94 0.72 -17.29
C PHE A 136 -8.86 -0.21 -18.51
N HIS A 137 -9.51 -1.37 -18.40
CA HIS A 137 -9.58 -2.39 -19.44
C HIS A 137 -10.97 -3.04 -19.50
N ARG A 138 -11.46 -3.27 -20.74
CA ARG A 138 -12.76 -3.91 -21.01
C ARG A 138 -12.67 -5.41 -21.29
N LYS A 139 -11.45 -5.93 -21.48
CA LYS A 139 -11.16 -7.36 -21.65
C LYS A 139 -10.39 -7.86 -20.43
N TRP A 140 -10.59 -9.13 -20.10
CA TRP A 140 -9.87 -9.74 -19.00
C TRP A 140 -8.35 -9.68 -19.22
N ALA A 141 -7.62 -9.37 -18.16
CA ALA A 141 -6.18 -9.37 -18.09
C ALA A 141 -5.74 -9.49 -16.62
N ALA A 142 -4.58 -10.06 -16.36
CA ALA A 142 -4.02 -10.23 -15.02
C ALA A 142 -3.49 -8.90 -14.42
N ARG A 143 -4.37 -7.92 -14.27
CA ARG A 143 -4.10 -6.54 -13.83
C ARG A 143 -5.41 -5.87 -13.36
N PRO A 144 -5.37 -4.65 -12.78
CA PRO A 144 -6.57 -3.88 -12.51
C PRO A 144 -7.39 -3.65 -13.79
N LEU A 145 -8.70 -3.93 -13.72
CA LEU A 145 -9.61 -3.88 -14.86
C LEU A 145 -10.51 -2.66 -14.79
N PHE A 146 -11.11 -2.42 -13.63
CA PHE A 146 -11.93 -1.25 -13.37
C PHE A 146 -11.97 -0.96 -11.87
N ARG A 147 -12.38 0.26 -11.53
CA ARG A 147 -12.54 0.71 -10.16
C ARG A 147 -13.94 1.29 -9.97
N ILE A 148 -14.60 0.92 -8.88
CA ILE A 148 -15.85 1.53 -8.42
C ILE A 148 -15.52 2.16 -7.06
N GLU A 149 -15.53 3.49 -7.01
CA GLU A 149 -15.10 4.25 -5.83
C GLU A 149 -13.70 3.79 -5.33
N ASN A 150 -13.65 3.10 -4.19
CA ASN A 150 -12.43 2.56 -3.59
C ASN A 150 -12.22 1.06 -3.85
N ASN A 151 -13.18 0.37 -4.48
CA ASN A 151 -13.09 -1.05 -4.78
C ASN A 151 -12.45 -1.27 -6.16
N ILE A 152 -11.33 -1.99 -6.18
CA ILE A 152 -10.63 -2.33 -7.43
C ILE A 152 -10.97 -3.76 -7.80
N VAL A 153 -11.46 -3.94 -9.02
CA VAL A 153 -11.64 -5.27 -9.61
C VAL A 153 -10.46 -5.56 -10.52
N ARG A 154 -9.82 -6.71 -10.30
CA ARG A 154 -8.63 -7.14 -11.04
C ARG A 154 -8.78 -8.56 -11.54
N GLY A 155 -8.15 -8.85 -12.67
CA GLY A 155 -8.06 -10.22 -13.14
C GLY A 155 -6.92 -10.92 -12.42
N ILE A 156 -7.16 -12.15 -11.99
CA ILE A 156 -6.15 -13.00 -11.37
C ILE A 156 -6.17 -14.39 -12.01
N ARG A 157 -5.04 -15.08 -11.95
CA ARG A 157 -4.93 -16.49 -12.30
C ARG A 157 -4.38 -17.25 -11.10
N VAL A 158 -5.11 -18.23 -10.61
CA VAL A 158 -4.72 -19.06 -9.46
C VAL A 158 -5.14 -20.50 -9.79
N ASP A 159 -4.21 -21.45 -9.68
CA ASP A 159 -4.45 -22.88 -9.93
C ASP A 159 -5.19 -23.17 -11.25
N ASP A 160 -4.70 -22.57 -12.35
CA ASP A 160 -5.28 -22.60 -13.71
C ASP A 160 -6.69 -22.02 -13.87
N ARG A 161 -7.30 -21.51 -12.79
CA ARG A 161 -8.57 -20.77 -12.85
C ARG A 161 -8.32 -19.32 -13.22
N ILE A 162 -9.10 -18.83 -14.17
CA ILE A 162 -9.15 -17.42 -14.56
C ILE A 162 -10.31 -16.78 -13.81
N MET A 163 -9.99 -15.80 -12.96
CA MET A 163 -10.97 -15.20 -12.06
C MET A 163 -10.90 -13.68 -12.09
N LEU A 164 -11.97 -13.07 -11.61
CA LEU A 164 -11.97 -11.69 -11.12
C LEU A 164 -11.83 -11.72 -9.60
N GLU A 165 -11.02 -10.82 -9.06
CA GLU A 165 -10.87 -10.60 -7.63
C GLU A 165 -11.27 -9.16 -7.30
N SER A 166 -11.99 -9.01 -6.19
CA SER A 166 -12.45 -7.73 -5.68
C SER A 166 -12.45 -7.73 -4.15
N ASP A 167 -12.47 -6.53 -3.57
CA ASP A 167 -12.44 -6.34 -2.12
C ASP A 167 -13.84 -6.42 -1.50
N PHE A 168 -14.86 -6.15 -2.32
CA PHE A 168 -16.27 -6.30 -2.00
C PHE A 168 -17.00 -6.92 -3.20
N PRO A 169 -18.05 -7.72 -3.01
CA PRO A 169 -18.81 -8.28 -4.11
C PRO A 169 -19.49 -7.13 -4.87
N ILE A 170 -19.48 -7.22 -6.19
CA ILE A 170 -20.15 -6.27 -7.06
C ILE A 170 -21.25 -6.99 -7.85
N ASN A 171 -22.34 -6.27 -8.10
CA ASN A 171 -23.40 -6.75 -8.96
C ASN A 171 -23.08 -6.35 -10.39
N PHE A 172 -22.85 -7.33 -11.24
CA PHE A 172 -22.82 -7.09 -12.67
C PHE A 172 -24.25 -6.89 -13.14
N ILE A 173 -24.53 -5.76 -13.78
CA ILE A 173 -25.79 -5.58 -14.48
C ILE A 173 -25.68 -6.47 -15.71
N SER A 174 -26.41 -7.58 -15.75
CA SER A 174 -26.58 -8.31 -16.99
C SER A 174 -27.43 -7.43 -17.90
N GLU A 175 -26.84 -6.88 -18.95
CA GLU A 175 -27.65 -6.54 -20.12
C GLU A 175 -28.35 -7.83 -20.52
N GLY A 176 -29.68 -7.80 -20.51
CA GLY A 176 -30.53 -8.96 -20.73
C GLY A 176 -30.27 -9.62 -22.08
N GLU A 177 -30.78 -10.85 -22.19
CA GLU A 177 -31.07 -11.51 -23.47
C GLU A 177 -31.71 -10.57 -24.50
#